data_AF-A0A7S1F6M4-F1
#
_entry.id   AF-A0A7S1F6M4-F1
#
_cell.length_a   1.000
_cell.length_b   1.000
_cell.length_c   1.000
_cell.angle_alpha   90.00
_cell.angle_beta   90.00
_cell.angle_gamma   90.00
#
_symmetry.space_group_name_H-M   'P 1'
#
loop_
_entity.id
_entity.type
_entity.pdbx_description
1 polymer ?
#
loop_
_entity_poly.entity_id
_entity_poly.type
_entity_poly.pdbx_seq_one_letter_code
_entity_poly.pdbx_strand_id
1 'polypeptide(L)'
;LGAAKTATEMFRVFSRFNALFVRPRIRGAIQEYQTNLIQQVKEDIRRLQEKFKETYEGTQARTMSAVRDIPPSAGLVIWARQIERRLQVYMRRVEDVLGRGWEQHVEGQKLKQEGEAFAKKLRTDAIFEEWIKKGRESRSFDASMRIFDIQPGYNMRYEIMVNFDEQIITLFKEVRNFVSLHFRLSYAVKVGADEAKLNYPFAMTLREATRTYMQTCAKITKGIAPMIASEQQKVQETIADGLPLKWDSDKIESYTKRLSEQVFQFEQKVTELLCQTEQANVHIEGLDEIDIKTNPNAQTL
;
A
#
# COMPACT_ATOMS: atom_id res chain seq x y z
N LEU A 1 -11.01 4.28 45.81
CA LEU A 1 -10.95 3.01 45.06
C LEU A 1 -12.34 2.48 44.72
N GLY A 2 -13.28 2.41 45.67
CA GLY A 2 -14.68 2.00 45.41
C GLY A 2 -15.54 2.90 44.51
N ALA A 3 -15.03 4.04 44.02
CA ALA A 3 -15.75 4.94 43.11
C ALA A 3 -15.32 4.80 41.63
N ALA A 4 -14.23 4.09 41.34
CA ALA A 4 -13.77 3.84 39.98
C ALA A 4 -14.55 2.66 39.39
N LYS A 5 -15.22 2.86 38.26
CA LYS A 5 -16.07 1.83 37.64
C LYS A 5 -15.31 0.98 36.63
N THR A 6 -14.16 1.46 36.15
CA THR A 6 -13.35 0.77 35.14
C THR A 6 -11.91 0.59 35.60
N ALA A 7 -11.29 -0.52 35.23
CA ALA A 7 -9.88 -0.80 35.51
C ALA A 7 -8.93 0.32 35.08
N THR A 8 -9.19 0.96 33.93
CA THR A 8 -8.42 2.11 33.43
C THR A 8 -8.47 3.31 34.39
N GLU A 9 -9.62 3.55 35.01
CA GLU A 9 -9.77 4.60 36.03
C GLU A 9 -9.03 4.22 37.31
N MET A 10 -9.09 2.95 37.70
CA MET A 10 -8.32 2.43 38.83
C MET A 10 -6.81 2.63 38.59
N PHE A 11 -6.26 2.23 37.44
CA PHE A 11 -4.84 2.49 37.10
C PHE A 11 -4.47 3.98 37.20
N ARG A 12 -5.35 4.89 36.75
CA ARG A 12 -5.11 6.34 36.85
C ARG A 12 -5.05 6.83 38.30
N VAL A 13 -5.92 6.32 39.16
CA VAL A 13 -5.92 6.61 40.60
C VAL A 13 -4.66 6.05 41.25
N PHE A 14 -4.26 4.83 40.90
CA PHE A 14 -3.04 4.20 41.42
C PHE A 14 -1.77 4.98 41.03
N SER A 15 -1.65 5.39 39.76
CA SER A 15 -0.51 6.20 39.30
C SER A 15 -0.38 7.53 40.05
N ARG A 16 -1.51 8.22 40.31
CA ARG A 16 -1.51 9.53 41.00
C ARG A 16 -1.18 9.43 42.49
N PHE A 17 -1.62 8.37 43.16
CA PHE A 17 -1.49 8.23 44.62
C PHE A 17 -0.43 7.22 45.05
N ASN A 18 0.43 6.75 44.13
CA ASN A 18 1.47 5.76 44.37
C ASN A 18 2.32 6.04 45.63
N ALA A 19 2.72 7.30 45.84
CA ALA A 19 3.50 7.72 47.00
C ALA A 19 2.82 7.48 48.37
N LEU A 20 1.48 7.38 48.41
CA LEU A 20 0.71 7.16 49.64
C LEU A 20 0.64 5.68 50.03
N PHE A 21 0.96 4.77 49.10
CA PHE A 21 0.76 3.32 49.28
C PHE A 21 1.87 2.63 50.09
N VAL A 22 2.94 3.35 50.41
CA VAL A 22 4.00 2.88 51.33
C VAL A 22 3.50 2.83 52.79
N ARG A 23 2.41 3.52 53.12
CA ARG A 23 1.89 3.62 54.49
C ARG A 23 1.22 2.31 54.95
N PRO A 24 1.63 1.71 56.09
CA PRO A 24 1.12 0.41 56.55
C PRO A 24 -0.41 0.32 56.70
N ARG A 25 -1.06 1.42 57.11
CA ARG A 25 -2.52 1.47 57.31
C ARG A 25 -3.33 1.34 56.01
N ILE A 26 -2.76 1.75 54.89
CA ILE A 26 -3.44 1.74 53.58
C ILE A 26 -3.02 0.50 52.77
N ARG A 27 -1.86 -0.09 53.07
CA ARG A 27 -1.30 -1.26 52.39
C ARG A 27 -2.23 -2.48 52.40
N GLY A 28 -2.84 -2.81 53.54
CA GLY A 28 -3.74 -3.97 53.64
C GLY A 28 -5.00 -3.83 52.79
N ALA A 29 -5.61 -2.63 52.77
CA ALA A 29 -6.82 -2.36 51.98
C ALA A 29 -6.53 -2.28 50.46
N ILE A 30 -5.28 -2.05 50.07
CA ILE A 30 -4.87 -1.93 48.67
C ILE A 30 -4.48 -3.29 48.07
N GLN A 31 -4.02 -4.23 48.89
CA GLN A 31 -3.48 -5.51 48.42
C GLN A 31 -4.49 -6.32 47.59
N GLU A 32 -5.77 -6.30 47.96
CA GLU A 32 -6.83 -6.95 47.18
C GLU A 32 -6.99 -6.32 45.78
N TYR A 33 -6.99 -4.98 45.72
CA TYR A 33 -7.05 -4.25 44.45
C TYR A 33 -5.79 -4.44 43.60
N GLN A 34 -4.61 -4.54 44.22
CA GLN A 34 -3.35 -4.82 43.52
C GLN A 34 -3.39 -6.19 42.85
N THR A 35 -3.79 -7.24 43.58
CA THR A 35 -3.90 -8.60 43.02
C THR A 35 -4.87 -8.63 41.83
N ASN A 36 -6.03 -7.97 41.94
CA ASN A 36 -7.01 -7.89 40.86
C ASN A 36 -6.45 -7.14 39.63
N LEU A 37 -5.78 -6.00 39.82
CA LEU A 37 -5.19 -5.24 38.71
C LEU A 37 -4.02 -5.99 38.06
N ILE A 38 -3.19 -6.68 38.84
CA ILE A 38 -2.10 -7.50 38.32
C ILE A 38 -2.66 -8.67 37.51
N GLN A 39 -3.71 -9.33 37.98
CA GLN A 39 -4.35 -10.42 37.25
C GLN A 39 -4.92 -9.93 35.91
N GLN A 40 -5.49 -8.73 35.89
CA GLN A 40 -5.95 -8.11 34.64
C GLN A 40 -4.79 -7.79 33.69
N VAL A 41 -3.67 -7.28 34.19
CA VAL A 41 -2.48 -7.04 33.35
C VAL A 41 -1.93 -8.35 32.80
N LYS A 42 -1.89 -9.43 33.59
CA LYS A 42 -1.50 -10.77 33.13
C LYS A 42 -2.38 -11.24 31.97
N GLU A 43 -3.69 -11.09 32.10
CA GLU A 43 -4.65 -11.44 31.05
C GLU A 43 -4.48 -10.57 29.80
N ASP A 44 -4.25 -9.26 29.95
CA ASP A 44 -3.96 -8.36 28.84
C ASP A 44 -2.66 -8.73 28.10
N ILE A 45 -1.61 -9.13 28.83
CA ILE A 45 -0.35 -9.61 28.26
C ILE A 45 -0.56 -10.94 27.54
N ARG A 46 -1.35 -11.86 28.10
CA ARG A 46 -1.69 -13.13 27.46
C ARG A 46 -2.42 -12.90 26.12
N ARG A 47 -3.38 -11.98 26.08
CA ARG A 47 -4.07 -11.58 24.84
C ARG A 47 -3.11 -10.97 23.81
N LEU A 48 -2.12 -10.19 24.25
CA LEU A 48 -1.07 -9.71 23.34
C LEU A 48 -0.23 -10.85 22.78
N GLN A 49 0.12 -11.85 23.59
CA GLN A 49 0.86 -13.02 23.14
C GLN A 49 0.05 -13.88 22.16
N GLU A 50 -1.25 -14.06 22.40
CA GLU A 50 -2.15 -14.76 21.48
C GLU A 50 -2.24 -14.04 20.13
N LYS A 51 -2.41 -12.71 20.13
CA LYS A 51 -2.34 -11.90 18.91
C LYS A 51 -1.00 -12.03 18.19
N PHE A 52 0.10 -12.12 18.93
CA PHE A 52 1.42 -12.31 18.32
C PHE A 52 1.55 -13.69 17.64
N LYS A 53 0.93 -14.74 18.21
CA LYS A 53 0.92 -16.09 17.65
C LYS A 53 0.11 -16.21 16.37
N GLU A 54 -0.98 -15.46 16.23
CA GLU A 54 -1.80 -15.41 15.00
C GLU A 54 -1.02 -14.86 13.79
N THR A 55 0.15 -14.26 14.02
CA THR A 55 1.01 -13.58 13.05
C THR A 55 0.33 -12.40 12.35
N TYR A 56 1.15 -11.50 11.81
CA TYR A 56 0.64 -10.35 11.08
C TYR A 56 -0.19 -10.75 9.85
N GLU A 57 0.20 -11.84 9.17
CA GLU A 57 -0.41 -12.30 7.93
C GLU A 57 -1.88 -12.73 8.10
N GLY A 58 -2.21 -13.35 9.26
CA GLY A 58 -3.56 -13.76 9.59
C GLY A 58 -4.45 -12.66 10.18
N THR A 59 -3.89 -11.49 10.48
CA THR A 59 -4.60 -10.42 11.18
C THR A 59 -5.20 -9.41 10.21
N GLN A 60 -6.38 -8.84 10.54
CA GLN A 60 -6.98 -7.70 9.82
C GLN A 60 -6.03 -6.48 9.68
N ALA A 61 -5.00 -6.40 10.52
CA ALA A 61 -3.96 -5.39 10.46
C ALA A 61 -3.23 -5.39 9.10
N ARG A 62 -3.05 -6.54 8.45
CA ARG A 62 -2.46 -6.63 7.10
C ARG A 62 -3.36 -5.94 6.08
N THR A 63 -4.63 -6.31 6.02
CA THR A 63 -5.61 -5.72 5.10
C THR A 63 -5.71 -4.22 5.30
N MET A 64 -5.78 -3.77 6.56
CA MET A 64 -5.84 -2.34 6.88
C MET A 64 -4.56 -1.60 6.51
N SER A 65 -3.39 -2.23 6.63
CA SER A 65 -2.11 -1.64 6.23
C SER A 65 -2.01 -1.50 4.71
N ALA A 66 -2.45 -2.51 3.96
CA ALA A 66 -2.47 -2.51 2.50
C ALA A 66 -3.37 -1.39 1.95
N VAL A 67 -4.57 -1.20 2.51
CA VAL A 67 -5.48 -0.09 2.17
C VAL A 67 -4.86 1.29 2.44
N ARG A 68 -3.90 1.38 3.36
CA ARG A 68 -3.20 2.62 3.72
C ARG A 68 -1.86 2.77 3.02
N ASP A 69 -1.61 2.03 1.94
CA ASP A 69 -0.35 2.08 1.18
C ASP A 69 0.90 1.77 2.05
N ILE A 70 0.75 0.89 3.03
CA ILE A 70 1.85 0.37 3.84
C ILE A 70 2.21 -1.01 3.30
N PRO A 71 3.42 -1.19 2.73
CA PRO A 71 3.89 -2.49 2.25
C PRO A 71 4.03 -3.54 3.36
N PRO A 72 4.01 -4.83 3.03
CA PRO A 72 3.95 -5.92 4.02
C PRO A 72 5.14 -5.95 4.97
N SER A 73 6.38 -5.75 4.50
CA SER A 73 7.56 -5.77 5.38
C SER A 73 7.56 -4.60 6.36
N ALA A 74 7.20 -3.40 5.90
CA ALA A 74 7.05 -2.24 6.77
C ALA A 74 5.86 -2.39 7.74
N GLY A 75 4.73 -2.93 7.27
CA GLY A 75 3.53 -3.17 8.06
C GLY A 75 3.75 -4.15 9.20
N LEU A 76 4.47 -5.25 8.94
CA LEU A 76 4.89 -6.23 9.94
C LEU A 76 5.74 -5.58 11.04
N VAL A 77 6.71 -4.75 10.67
CA VAL A 77 7.59 -4.05 11.62
C VAL A 77 6.81 -3.03 12.46
N ILE A 78 5.90 -2.27 11.84
CA ILE A 78 5.00 -1.35 12.56
C ILE A 78 4.15 -2.14 13.56
N TRP A 79 3.53 -3.23 13.12
CA TRP A 79 2.68 -4.07 13.96
C TRP A 79 3.43 -4.63 15.17
N ALA A 80 4.62 -5.20 14.95
CA ALA A 80 5.47 -5.72 16.03
C ALA A 80 5.86 -4.61 17.03
N ARG A 81 6.28 -3.43 16.55
CA ARG A 81 6.58 -2.27 17.40
C ARG A 81 5.36 -1.76 18.16
N GLN A 82 4.15 -1.85 17.61
CA GLN A 82 2.94 -1.48 18.34
C GLN A 82 2.63 -2.47 19.46
N ILE A 83 2.85 -3.77 19.26
CA ILE A 83 2.73 -4.77 20.32
C ILE A 83 3.77 -4.49 21.42
N GLU A 84 5.01 -4.20 21.05
CA GLU A 84 6.07 -3.83 22.00
C GLU A 84 5.70 -2.59 22.82
N ARG A 85 5.20 -1.53 22.18
CA ARG A 85 4.72 -0.32 22.87
C ARG A 85 3.57 -0.62 23.84
N ARG A 86 2.63 -1.48 23.44
CA ARG A 86 1.52 -1.91 24.32
C ARG A 86 2.04 -2.69 25.52
N LEU A 87 2.99 -3.60 25.31
CA LEU A 87 3.66 -4.32 26.39
C LEU A 87 4.34 -3.35 27.36
N GLN A 88 5.09 -2.35 26.87
CA GLN A 88 5.72 -1.34 27.71
C GLN A 88 4.70 -0.53 28.53
N VAL A 89 3.55 -0.18 27.95
CA VAL A 89 2.45 0.48 28.68
C VAL A 89 1.91 -0.41 29.79
N TYR A 90 1.74 -1.72 29.55
CA TYR A 90 1.33 -2.65 30.60
C TYR A 90 2.38 -2.80 31.71
N MET A 91 3.67 -2.84 31.37
CA MET A 91 4.74 -2.85 32.37
C MET A 91 4.76 -1.57 33.22
N ARG A 92 4.55 -0.40 32.60
CA ARG A 92 4.41 0.87 33.34
C ARG A 92 3.18 0.86 34.26
N ARG A 93 2.07 0.25 33.85
CA ARG A 93 0.90 0.09 34.73
C ARG A 93 1.19 -0.79 35.94
N VAL A 94 2.00 -1.83 35.79
CA VAL A 94 2.45 -2.67 36.92
C VAL A 94 3.32 -1.85 37.87
N GLU A 95 4.21 -1.03 37.34
CA GLU A 95 5.02 -0.08 38.11
C GLU A 95 4.15 0.97 38.86
N ASP A 96 3.09 1.48 38.22
CA ASP A 96 2.14 2.41 38.84
C ASP A 96 1.35 1.75 40.00
N VAL A 97 1.07 0.44 39.92
CA VAL A 97 0.28 -0.30 40.91
C VAL A 97 1.13 -0.76 42.11
N LEU A 98 2.34 -1.24 41.86
CA LEU A 98 3.24 -1.79 42.89
C LEU A 98 4.26 -0.77 43.42
N GLY A 99 4.50 0.32 42.69
CA GLY A 99 5.46 1.36 43.06
C GLY A 99 6.90 1.06 42.68
N ARG A 100 7.81 1.94 43.14
CA ARG A 100 9.26 1.78 42.95
C ARG A 100 9.71 0.54 43.72
N GLY A 101 10.19 -0.48 43.01
CA GLY A 101 10.54 -1.79 43.58
C GLY A 101 9.56 -2.91 43.22
N TRP A 102 8.65 -2.71 42.26
CA TRP A 102 7.79 -3.78 41.72
C TRP A 102 8.57 -5.02 41.28
N GLU A 103 9.83 -4.87 40.90
CA GLU A 103 10.75 -5.96 40.51
C GLU A 103 11.08 -6.92 41.65
N GLN A 104 10.99 -6.48 42.91
CA GLN A 104 11.25 -7.30 44.10
C GLN A 104 10.01 -8.08 44.54
N HIS A 105 8.83 -7.73 44.02
CA HIS A 105 7.59 -8.45 44.28
C HIS A 105 7.57 -9.75 43.46
N VAL A 106 7.17 -10.87 44.08
CA VAL A 106 7.16 -12.20 43.43
C VAL A 106 6.39 -12.18 42.11
N GLU A 107 5.26 -11.47 42.05
CA GLU A 107 4.48 -11.35 40.81
C GLU A 107 5.09 -10.39 39.79
N GLY A 108 5.76 -9.33 40.26
CA GLY A 108 6.43 -8.37 39.38
C GLY A 108 7.69 -8.97 38.74
N GLN A 109 8.43 -9.80 39.47
CA GLN A 109 9.58 -10.53 38.95
C GLN A 109 9.19 -11.50 37.83
N LYS A 110 8.10 -12.25 37.99
CA LYS A 110 7.57 -13.15 36.94
C LYS A 110 7.12 -12.36 35.71
N LEU A 111 6.36 -11.28 35.90
CA LEU A 111 5.90 -10.41 34.81
C LEU A 111 7.06 -9.74 34.07
N LYS A 112 8.12 -9.35 34.78
CA LYS A 112 9.33 -8.79 34.17
C LYS A 112 10.03 -9.83 33.30
N GLN A 113 10.21 -11.06 33.79
CA GLN A 113 10.83 -12.14 33.01
C GLN A 113 10.01 -12.49 31.76
N GLU A 114 8.69 -12.63 31.90
CA GLU A 114 7.78 -12.88 30.77
C GLU A 114 7.78 -11.72 29.77
N GLY A 115 7.78 -10.49 30.28
CA GLY A 115 7.83 -9.25 29.50
C GLY A 115 9.12 -9.12 28.70
N GLU A 116 10.28 -9.34 29.33
CA GLU A 116 11.59 -9.30 28.66
C GLU A 116 11.74 -10.42 27.63
N ALA A 117 11.27 -11.63 27.95
CA ALA A 117 11.26 -12.75 27.01
C ALA A 117 10.37 -12.46 25.79
N PHE A 118 9.20 -11.84 26.01
CA PHE A 118 8.30 -11.44 24.93
C PHE A 118 8.88 -10.28 24.11
N ALA A 119 9.46 -9.26 24.75
CA ALA A 119 10.13 -8.15 24.09
C ALA A 119 11.31 -8.61 23.22
N LYS A 120 12.09 -9.61 23.67
CA LYS A 120 13.16 -10.21 22.85
C LYS A 120 12.61 -10.85 21.58
N LYS A 121 11.46 -11.53 21.64
CA LYS A 121 10.79 -12.14 20.46
C LYS A 121 10.19 -11.10 19.51
N LEU A 122 9.86 -9.92 20.03
CA LEU A 122 9.31 -8.79 19.27
C LEU A 122 10.39 -7.95 18.56
N ARG A 123 11.68 -8.27 18.73
CA ARG A 123 12.76 -7.53 18.07
C ARG A 123 12.63 -7.64 16.56
N THR A 124 12.54 -6.48 15.93
CA THR A 124 12.28 -6.33 14.49
C THR A 124 13.56 -6.29 13.64
N ASP A 125 14.72 -6.38 14.28
CA ASP A 125 16.03 -6.29 13.60
C ASP A 125 16.22 -7.42 12.58
N ALA A 126 15.81 -8.65 12.92
CA ALA A 126 15.90 -9.79 12.01
C ALA A 126 15.04 -9.60 10.74
N ILE A 127 13.86 -9.00 10.87
CA ILE A 127 12.95 -8.71 9.75
C ILE A 127 13.59 -7.64 8.84
N PHE A 128 14.23 -6.65 9.45
CA PHE A 128 14.92 -5.60 8.71
C PHE A 128 16.17 -6.13 7.97
N GLU A 129 16.94 -7.03 8.59
CA GLU A 129 18.07 -7.69 7.94
C GLU A 129 17.64 -8.57 6.76
N GLU A 130 16.56 -9.33 6.91
CA GLU A 130 15.96 -10.10 5.83
C GLU A 130 15.50 -9.20 4.68
N TRP A 131 14.89 -8.06 5.00
CA TRP A 131 14.50 -7.07 4.01
C TRP A 131 15.71 -6.48 3.26
N ILE A 132 16.81 -6.14 3.96
CA ILE A 132 18.05 -5.68 3.30
C ILE A 132 18.62 -6.77 2.37
N LYS A 133 18.56 -8.04 2.79
CA LYS A 133 19.02 -9.16 1.96
C LYS A 133 18.18 -9.27 0.69
N LYS A 134 16.85 -9.28 0.83
CA LYS A 134 15.91 -9.28 -0.30
C LYS A 134 16.11 -8.07 -1.21
N GLY A 135 16.26 -6.87 -0.65
CA GLY A 135 16.50 -5.65 -1.42
C GLY A 135 17.84 -5.61 -2.17
N ARG A 136 18.84 -6.43 -1.77
CA ARG A 136 20.08 -6.64 -2.54
C ARG A 136 19.93 -7.66 -3.66
N GLU A 137 19.03 -8.62 -3.49
CA GLU A 137 18.75 -9.67 -4.49
C GLU A 137 17.73 -9.21 -5.53
N SER A 138 16.79 -8.35 -5.14
CA SER A 138 15.84 -7.69 -6.04
C SER A 138 16.56 -6.76 -7.00
N ARG A 139 16.09 -6.72 -8.25
CA ARG A 139 16.56 -5.79 -9.28
C ARG A 139 16.47 -4.36 -8.73
N SER A 140 17.60 -3.71 -8.52
CA SER A 140 17.63 -2.29 -8.20
C SER A 140 17.07 -1.51 -9.39
N PHE A 141 16.26 -0.48 -9.11
CA PHE A 141 15.92 0.49 -10.14
C PHE A 141 17.21 1.09 -10.68
N ASP A 142 17.34 1.10 -12.00
CA ASP A 142 18.45 1.70 -12.73
C ASP A 142 17.87 2.69 -13.72
N ALA A 143 18.15 3.98 -13.48
CA ALA A 143 17.66 5.08 -14.31
C ALA A 143 18.20 5.01 -15.76
N SER A 144 19.26 4.23 -16.00
CA SER A 144 19.82 4.01 -17.33
C SER A 144 19.00 3.03 -18.19
N MET A 145 18.02 2.34 -17.59
CA MET A 145 17.14 1.44 -18.30
C MET A 145 16.16 2.18 -19.23
N ARG A 146 15.72 1.49 -20.27
CA ARG A 146 14.70 1.99 -21.20
C ARG A 146 13.34 2.06 -20.52
N ILE A 147 12.51 3.00 -20.98
CA ILE A 147 11.16 3.22 -20.45
C ILE A 147 10.17 2.11 -20.85
N PHE A 148 10.38 1.50 -22.03
CA PHE A 148 9.57 0.41 -22.55
C PHE A 148 10.39 -0.89 -22.60
N ASP A 149 9.72 -1.99 -22.25
CA ASP A 149 10.15 -3.36 -22.44
C ASP A 149 9.13 -4.08 -23.32
N ILE A 150 9.62 -4.90 -24.25
CA ILE A 150 8.77 -5.64 -25.18
C ILE A 150 8.71 -7.09 -24.68
N GLN A 151 7.57 -7.48 -24.14
CA GLN A 151 7.40 -8.82 -23.57
C GLN A 151 6.49 -9.69 -24.46
N PRO A 152 6.74 -11.00 -24.54
CA PRO A 152 5.86 -11.92 -25.26
C PRO A 152 4.56 -12.12 -24.48
N GLY A 153 3.41 -11.80 -25.08
CA GLY A 153 2.08 -12.04 -24.54
C GLY A 153 1.57 -13.47 -24.81
N TYR A 154 0.37 -13.79 -24.31
CA TYR A 154 -0.21 -15.14 -24.29
C TYR A 154 -0.45 -15.81 -25.67
N ASN A 155 -0.35 -15.06 -26.78
CA ASN A 155 -0.62 -15.54 -28.14
C ASN A 155 0.55 -15.36 -29.12
N MET A 156 1.81 -15.40 -28.65
CA MET A 156 3.00 -15.04 -29.46
C MET A 156 2.94 -13.62 -30.06
N ARG A 157 2.10 -12.75 -29.50
CA ARG A 157 2.06 -11.33 -29.82
C ARG A 157 2.91 -10.58 -28.82
N TYR A 158 3.75 -9.68 -29.31
CA TYR A 158 4.56 -8.82 -28.45
C TYR A 158 3.70 -7.68 -27.90
N GLU A 159 3.75 -7.49 -26.59
CA GLU A 159 3.08 -6.41 -25.89
C GLU A 159 4.12 -5.43 -25.35
N ILE A 160 3.84 -4.15 -25.52
CA ILE A 160 4.69 -3.07 -24.98
C ILE A 160 4.30 -2.89 -23.52
N MET A 161 5.23 -3.16 -22.61
CA MET A 161 5.05 -2.85 -21.20
C MET A 161 6.02 -1.76 -20.77
N VAL A 162 5.61 -0.96 -19.81
CA VAL A 162 6.51 0.02 -19.20
C VAL A 162 7.44 -0.75 -18.26
N ASN A 163 8.74 -0.53 -18.40
CA ASN A 163 9.78 -1.16 -17.59
C ASN A 163 9.82 -0.55 -16.18
N PHE A 164 8.75 -0.78 -15.42
CA PHE A 164 8.59 -0.32 -14.05
C PHE A 164 7.84 -1.38 -13.25
N ASP A 165 8.60 -2.23 -12.58
CA ASP A 165 8.10 -3.34 -11.75
C ASP A 165 7.37 -2.81 -10.50
N GLU A 166 6.32 -3.51 -10.08
CA GLU A 166 5.64 -3.29 -8.81
C GLU A 166 6.58 -3.44 -7.61
N GLN A 167 7.62 -4.27 -7.72
CA GLN A 167 8.65 -4.40 -6.69
C GLN A 167 9.42 -3.09 -6.43
N ILE A 168 9.58 -2.23 -7.44
CA ILE A 168 10.20 -0.92 -7.28
C ILE A 168 9.27 0.00 -6.48
N ILE A 169 7.95 -0.11 -6.71
CA ILE A 169 6.93 0.63 -5.96
C ILE A 169 6.96 0.25 -4.49
N THR A 170 7.03 -1.05 -4.18
CA THR A 170 7.10 -1.52 -2.80
C THR A 170 8.40 -1.05 -2.14
N LEU A 171 9.54 -1.11 -2.84
CA LEU A 171 10.84 -0.71 -2.32
C LEU A 171 10.87 0.73 -1.81
N PHE A 172 10.49 1.73 -2.63
CA PHE A 172 10.55 3.12 -2.16
C PHE A 172 9.50 3.42 -1.07
N LYS A 173 8.34 2.75 -1.11
CA LYS A 173 7.33 2.84 -0.03
C LYS A 173 7.86 2.25 1.28
N GLU A 174 8.63 1.17 1.22
CA GLU A 174 9.28 0.54 2.38
C GLU A 174 10.40 1.41 2.94
N VAL A 175 11.28 1.94 2.08
CA VAL A 175 12.33 2.89 2.45
C VAL A 175 11.75 4.08 3.21
N ARG A 176 10.67 4.71 2.69
CA ARG A 176 9.98 5.81 3.37
C ARG A 176 9.54 5.43 4.79
N ASN A 177 8.92 4.26 4.95
CA ASN A 177 8.45 3.80 6.26
C ASN A 177 9.61 3.48 7.21
N PHE A 178 10.68 2.84 6.73
CA PHE A 178 11.86 2.53 7.54
C PHE A 178 12.60 3.79 8.00
N VAL A 179 12.68 4.83 7.16
CA VAL A 179 13.20 6.14 7.56
C VAL A 179 12.34 6.77 8.67
N SER A 180 11.01 6.75 8.52
CA SER A 180 10.08 7.23 9.56
C SER A 180 10.19 6.43 10.88
N LEU A 181 10.52 5.14 10.77
CA LEU A 181 10.79 4.25 11.88
C LEU A 181 12.23 4.37 12.45
N HIS A 182 13.03 5.33 11.96
CA HIS A 182 14.38 5.63 12.42
C HIS A 182 15.38 4.47 12.22
N PHE A 183 15.13 3.57 11.26
CA PHE A 183 16.13 2.57 10.86
C PHE A 183 17.25 3.20 10.05
N ARG A 184 18.47 2.68 10.24
CA ARG A 184 19.65 3.12 9.49
C ARG A 184 19.71 2.38 8.15
N LEU A 185 19.36 3.08 7.08
CA LEU A 185 19.48 2.59 5.71
C LEU A 185 20.79 3.07 5.07
N SER A 186 21.39 2.23 4.22
CA SER A 186 22.53 2.60 3.37
C SER A 186 22.14 3.74 2.43
N TYR A 187 23.09 4.63 2.15
CA TYR A 187 22.89 5.78 1.25
C TYR A 187 22.44 5.33 -0.14
N ALA A 188 23.05 4.28 -0.70
CA ALA A 188 22.74 3.78 -2.04
C ALA A 188 21.26 3.38 -2.20
N VAL A 189 20.68 2.73 -1.19
CA VAL A 189 19.26 2.31 -1.21
C VAL A 189 18.33 3.52 -1.12
N LYS A 190 18.71 4.56 -0.37
CA LYS A 190 17.93 5.80 -0.30
C LYS A 190 17.92 6.53 -1.63
N VAL A 191 19.09 6.71 -2.25
CA VAL A 191 19.21 7.39 -3.54
C VAL A 191 18.40 6.66 -4.61
N GLY A 192 18.56 5.35 -4.76
CA GLY A 192 17.79 4.58 -5.74
C GLY A 192 16.28 4.62 -5.49
N ALA A 193 15.85 4.65 -4.22
CA ALA A 193 14.43 4.81 -3.88
C ALA A 193 13.89 6.21 -4.19
N ASP A 194 14.70 7.26 -3.96
CA ASP A 194 14.33 8.64 -4.27
C ASP A 194 14.26 8.86 -5.80
N GLU A 195 15.19 8.30 -6.57
CA GLU A 195 15.16 8.31 -8.04
C GLU A 195 13.94 7.55 -8.59
N ALA A 196 13.66 6.35 -8.07
CA ALA A 196 12.47 5.59 -8.45
C ALA A 196 11.17 6.35 -8.13
N LYS A 197 11.13 7.06 -6.99
CA LYS A 197 9.99 7.89 -6.58
C LYS A 197 9.78 9.09 -7.50
N LEU A 198 10.84 9.72 -8.01
CA LEU A 198 10.74 10.82 -8.97
C LEU A 198 10.15 10.35 -10.30
N ASN A 199 10.54 9.15 -10.75
CA ASN A 199 10.07 8.58 -12.02
C ASN A 199 8.70 7.88 -11.95
N TYR A 200 8.24 7.55 -10.73
CA TYR A 200 6.95 6.91 -10.49
C TYR A 200 5.74 7.56 -11.19
N PRO A 201 5.45 8.87 -11.06
CA PRO A 201 4.29 9.47 -11.71
C PRO A 201 4.33 9.29 -13.23
N PHE A 202 5.50 9.46 -13.85
CA PHE A 202 5.66 9.28 -15.30
C PHE A 202 5.43 7.82 -15.70
N ALA A 203 5.98 6.87 -14.95
CA ALA A 203 5.78 5.44 -15.19
C ALA A 203 4.31 5.04 -15.08
N MET A 204 3.58 5.57 -14.09
CA MET A 204 2.15 5.29 -13.93
C MET A 204 1.32 5.85 -15.09
N THR A 205 1.58 7.08 -15.51
CA THR A 205 0.88 7.70 -16.65
C THR A 205 1.18 6.96 -17.94
N LEU A 206 2.43 6.58 -18.19
CA LEU A 206 2.81 5.79 -19.37
C LEU A 206 2.12 4.41 -19.34
N ARG A 207 2.11 3.73 -18.19
CA ARG A 207 1.48 2.42 -18.06
C ARG A 207 -0.02 2.49 -18.34
N GLU A 208 -0.69 3.51 -17.81
CA GLU A 208 -2.11 3.73 -18.07
C GLU A 208 -2.35 4.08 -19.52
N ALA A 209 -1.58 5.00 -20.12
CA ALA A 209 -1.70 5.36 -21.53
C ALA A 209 -1.49 4.14 -22.45
N THR A 210 -0.47 3.32 -22.21
CA THR A 210 -0.26 2.10 -22.99
C THR A 210 -1.40 1.10 -22.81
N ARG A 211 -1.91 0.92 -21.58
CA ARG A 211 -3.07 0.07 -21.31
C ARG A 211 -4.32 0.56 -22.04
N THR A 212 -4.63 1.85 -21.95
CA THR A 212 -5.75 2.47 -22.65
C THR A 212 -5.61 2.32 -24.16
N TYR A 213 -4.41 2.49 -24.72
CA TYR A 213 -4.15 2.25 -26.13
C TYR A 213 -4.42 0.79 -26.54
N MET A 214 -3.93 -0.20 -25.77
CA MET A 214 -4.21 -1.61 -26.06
C MET A 214 -5.70 -1.94 -25.98
N GLN A 215 -6.39 -1.41 -24.97
CA GLN A 215 -7.83 -1.61 -24.79
C GLN A 215 -8.66 -0.95 -25.91
N THR A 216 -8.27 0.24 -26.35
CA THR A 216 -8.93 0.93 -27.47
C THR A 216 -8.66 0.23 -28.79
N CYS A 217 -7.43 -0.24 -29.05
CA CYS A 217 -7.13 -1.08 -30.21
C CYS A 217 -7.97 -2.36 -30.26
N ALA A 218 -8.25 -2.99 -29.12
CA ALA A 218 -9.09 -4.18 -29.06
C ALA A 218 -10.57 -3.92 -29.41
N LYS A 219 -11.04 -2.67 -29.27
CA LYS A 219 -12.42 -2.26 -29.64
C LYS A 219 -12.59 -1.94 -31.12
N ILE A 220 -11.51 -1.85 -31.90
CA ILE A 220 -11.58 -1.43 -33.30
C ILE A 220 -12.14 -2.57 -34.17
N THR A 221 -13.33 -2.35 -34.70
CA THR A 221 -13.97 -3.23 -35.70
C THR A 221 -13.45 -2.93 -37.11
N LYS A 222 -13.47 -3.93 -38.01
CA LYS A 222 -12.98 -3.82 -39.40
C LYS A 222 -13.59 -2.65 -40.20
N GLY A 223 -14.82 -2.23 -39.89
CA GLY A 223 -15.47 -1.09 -40.56
C GLY A 223 -14.91 0.29 -40.16
N ILE A 224 -14.45 0.44 -38.91
CA ILE A 224 -13.99 1.72 -38.36
C ILE A 224 -12.47 1.89 -38.52
N ALA A 225 -11.75 0.77 -38.69
CA ALA A 225 -10.30 0.74 -38.91
C ALA A 225 -9.78 1.79 -39.93
N PRO A 226 -10.35 1.96 -41.14
CA PRO A 226 -9.85 2.97 -42.09
C PRO A 226 -10.07 4.42 -41.63
N MET A 227 -11.12 4.70 -40.86
CA MET A 227 -11.42 6.05 -40.37
C MET A 227 -10.48 6.49 -39.25
N ILE A 228 -9.96 5.53 -38.48
CA ILE A 228 -9.11 5.76 -37.31
C ILE A 228 -7.61 5.63 -37.66
N ALA A 229 -7.27 5.09 -38.82
CA ALA A 229 -5.90 4.76 -39.22
C ALA A 229 -4.90 5.93 -39.06
N SER A 230 -5.30 7.17 -39.41
CA SER A 230 -4.42 8.34 -39.27
C SER A 230 -4.08 8.66 -37.81
N GLU A 231 -5.06 8.56 -36.91
CA GLU A 231 -4.84 8.83 -35.48
C GLU A 231 -4.09 7.69 -34.81
N GLN A 232 -4.37 6.45 -35.23
CA GLN A 232 -3.60 5.28 -34.78
C GLN A 232 -2.13 5.40 -35.18
N GLN A 233 -1.84 5.84 -36.40
CA GLN A 233 -0.48 6.07 -36.88
C GLN A 233 0.25 7.12 -36.03
N LYS A 234 -0.40 8.26 -35.71
CA LYS A 234 0.19 9.29 -34.85
C LYS A 234 0.59 8.76 -33.47
N VAL A 235 -0.26 7.94 -32.86
CA VAL A 235 0.03 7.31 -31.56
C VAL A 235 1.20 6.33 -31.69
N GLN A 236 1.23 5.52 -32.76
CA GLN A 236 2.34 4.58 -33.01
C GLN A 236 3.68 5.28 -33.27
N GLU A 237 3.67 6.39 -34.01
CA GLU A 237 4.85 7.23 -34.22
C GLU A 237 5.38 7.78 -32.89
N THR A 238 4.51 8.31 -32.03
CA THR A 238 4.91 8.76 -30.70
C THR A 238 5.42 7.61 -29.84
N ILE A 239 4.83 6.42 -29.89
CA ILE A 239 5.35 5.25 -29.18
C ILE A 239 6.74 4.86 -29.71
N ALA A 240 6.96 4.93 -31.03
CA ALA A 240 8.25 4.64 -31.66
C ALA A 240 9.35 5.63 -31.23
N ASP A 241 9.02 6.93 -31.13
CA ASP A 241 9.89 7.95 -30.53
C ASP A 241 10.27 7.60 -29.07
N GLY A 242 9.38 6.90 -28.38
CA GLY A 242 9.49 6.41 -27.00
C GLY A 242 10.47 5.27 -26.77
N LEU A 243 10.66 4.38 -27.75
CA LEU A 243 11.46 3.15 -27.58
C LEU A 243 12.93 3.36 -27.18
N PRO A 244 13.67 4.37 -27.70
CA PRO A 244 15.06 4.61 -27.30
C PRO A 244 15.19 5.41 -25.99
N LEU A 245 14.10 5.97 -25.45
CA LEU A 245 14.15 6.80 -24.26
C LEU A 245 14.48 5.98 -23.01
N LYS A 246 15.32 6.57 -22.15
CA LYS A 246 15.72 6.04 -20.84
C LYS A 246 15.12 6.89 -19.73
N TRP A 247 14.99 6.31 -18.53
CA TRP A 247 14.45 6.98 -17.34
C TRP A 247 15.22 8.25 -16.91
N ASP A 248 16.50 8.36 -17.28
CA ASP A 248 17.37 9.52 -17.01
C ASP A 248 17.23 10.68 -18.03
N SER A 249 16.28 10.59 -18.97
CA SER A 249 16.12 11.63 -20.00
C SER A 249 15.25 12.79 -19.51
N ASP A 250 15.76 14.02 -19.59
CA ASP A 250 15.02 15.27 -19.32
C ASP A 250 13.73 15.41 -20.15
N LYS A 251 13.63 14.67 -21.27
CA LYS A 251 12.48 14.75 -22.18
C LYS A 251 11.29 13.91 -21.73
N ILE A 252 11.43 13.07 -20.69
CA ILE A 252 10.36 12.15 -20.27
C ILE A 252 9.08 12.88 -19.90
N GLU A 253 9.17 13.96 -19.13
CA GLU A 253 7.97 14.69 -18.71
C GLU A 253 7.15 15.19 -19.92
N SER A 254 7.83 15.84 -20.87
CA SER A 254 7.21 16.32 -22.10
C SER A 254 6.64 15.19 -22.97
N TYR A 255 7.37 14.06 -23.04
CA TYR A 255 6.98 12.88 -23.81
C TYR A 255 5.75 12.20 -23.21
N THR A 256 5.75 11.95 -21.90
CA THR A 256 4.65 11.33 -21.18
C THR A 256 3.36 12.13 -21.32
N LYS A 257 3.46 13.46 -21.22
CA LYS A 257 2.30 14.35 -21.44
C LYS A 257 1.78 14.24 -22.87
N ARG A 258 2.68 14.33 -23.87
CA ARG A 258 2.33 14.21 -25.30
C ARG A 258 1.66 12.88 -25.63
N LEU A 259 2.21 11.77 -25.13
CA LEU A 259 1.65 10.43 -25.34
C LEU A 259 0.27 10.31 -24.68
N SER A 260 0.13 10.76 -23.44
CA SER A 260 -1.15 10.70 -22.72
C SER A 260 -2.24 11.50 -23.43
N GLU A 261 -1.93 12.70 -23.92
CA GLU A 261 -2.88 13.55 -24.66
C GLU A 261 -3.30 12.90 -25.99
N GLN A 262 -2.35 12.33 -26.74
CA GLN A 262 -2.65 11.65 -27.99
C GLN A 262 -3.48 10.37 -27.80
N VAL A 263 -3.15 9.56 -26.79
CA VAL A 263 -3.94 8.37 -26.45
C VAL A 263 -5.35 8.76 -26.02
N PHE A 264 -5.49 9.83 -25.25
CA PHE A 264 -6.81 10.32 -24.84
C PHE A 264 -7.64 10.82 -26.02
N GLN A 265 -7.06 11.60 -26.93
CA GLN A 265 -7.72 12.04 -28.16
C GLN A 265 -8.12 10.84 -29.04
N PHE A 266 -7.24 9.84 -29.13
CA PHE A 266 -7.51 8.61 -29.84
C PHE A 266 -8.71 7.85 -29.23
N GLU A 267 -8.72 7.66 -27.92
CA GLU A 267 -9.82 7.01 -27.20
C GLU A 267 -11.15 7.74 -27.42
N GLN A 268 -11.15 9.07 -27.33
CA GLN A 268 -12.34 9.89 -27.56
C GLN A 268 -12.88 9.69 -28.98
N LYS A 269 -12.02 9.78 -30.00
CA LYS A 269 -12.41 9.59 -31.40
C LYS A 269 -12.92 8.17 -31.67
N VAL A 270 -12.28 7.15 -31.11
CA VAL A 270 -12.74 5.75 -31.22
C VAL A 270 -14.13 5.60 -30.63
N THR A 271 -14.35 6.17 -29.43
CA THR A 271 -15.64 6.09 -28.73
C THR A 271 -16.75 6.85 -29.47
N GLU A 272 -16.44 8.03 -29.99
CA GLU A 272 -17.37 8.84 -30.80
C GLU A 272 -17.76 8.11 -32.08
N LEU A 273 -16.78 7.55 -32.81
CA LEU A 273 -17.05 6.81 -34.04
C LEU A 273 -17.84 5.54 -33.81
N LEU A 274 -17.60 4.83 -32.70
CA LEU A 274 -18.42 3.68 -32.32
C LEU A 274 -19.87 4.09 -32.08
N CYS A 275 -20.11 5.19 -31.37
CA CYS A 275 -21.44 5.72 -31.13
C CYS A 275 -22.13 6.15 -32.43
N GLN A 276 -21.42 6.86 -33.32
CA GLN A 276 -21.96 7.27 -34.62
C GLN A 276 -22.26 6.07 -35.52
N THR A 277 -21.42 5.04 -35.50
CA THR A 277 -21.65 3.80 -36.28
C THR A 277 -22.88 3.06 -35.75
N GLU A 278 -23.06 3.01 -34.43
CA GLU A 278 -24.24 2.40 -33.81
C GLU A 278 -25.52 3.17 -34.17
N GLN A 279 -25.49 4.50 -34.12
CA GLN A 279 -26.61 5.34 -34.58
C GLN A 279 -26.91 5.14 -36.07
N ALA A 280 -25.87 5.09 -36.91
CA ALA A 280 -26.03 4.83 -38.34
C ALA A 280 -26.65 3.46 -38.60
N ASN A 281 -26.23 2.42 -37.85
CA ASN A 281 -26.82 1.09 -37.96
C ASN A 281 -28.29 1.08 -37.54
N VAL A 282 -28.67 1.76 -36.46
CA VAL A 282 -30.08 1.90 -36.05
C VAL A 282 -30.89 2.62 -37.12
N HIS A 283 -30.35 3.66 -37.75
CA HIS A 283 -31.02 4.34 -38.87
C HIS A 283 -31.15 3.46 -40.11
N ILE A 284 -30.15 2.62 -40.41
CA ILE A 284 -30.20 1.65 -41.51
C ILE A 284 -31.25 0.56 -41.23
N GLU A 285 -31.29 0.01 -40.02
CA GLU A 285 -32.32 -0.96 -39.61
C GLU A 285 -33.72 -0.34 -39.68
N GLY A 286 -33.85 0.95 -39.31
CA GLY A 286 -35.11 1.69 -39.45
C GLY A 286 -35.52 1.95 -40.91
N LEU A 287 -34.59 1.94 -41.87
CA LEU A 287 -34.92 2.05 -43.30
C LEU A 287 -35.54 0.77 -43.86
N ASP A 288 -35.23 -0.40 -43.29
CA ASP A 288 -35.86 -1.67 -43.67
C ASP A 288 -37.34 -1.74 -43.24
N GLU A 289 -37.74 -0.95 -42.22
CA GLU A 289 -39.13 -0.84 -41.76
C GLU A 289 -39.97 0.19 -42.54
N ILE A 290 -39.34 1.05 -43.36
CA ILE A 290 -40.05 2.12 -44.10
C ILE A 290 -40.56 1.59 -45.44
N ASP A 291 -41.87 1.42 -45.54
CA ASP A 291 -42.54 1.04 -46.79
C ASP A 291 -42.54 2.22 -47.79
N ILE A 292 -41.76 2.08 -48.87
CA ILE A 292 -41.47 3.11 -49.89
C ILE A 292 -42.75 3.65 -50.57
N LYS A 293 -43.89 2.96 -50.42
CA LYS A 293 -45.16 3.30 -51.09
C LYS A 293 -45.98 4.39 -50.41
N THR A 294 -45.71 4.74 -49.15
CA THR A 294 -46.59 5.66 -48.37
C THR A 294 -45.94 6.97 -47.96
N ASN A 295 -44.65 7.22 -48.25
CA ASN A 295 -43.94 8.39 -47.73
C ASN A 295 -43.30 9.26 -48.84
N PRO A 296 -43.83 10.48 -49.11
CA PRO A 296 -43.36 11.34 -50.21
C PRO A 296 -41.96 11.95 -50.02
N ASN A 297 -41.34 11.79 -48.85
CA ASN A 297 -39.96 12.26 -48.60
C ASN A 297 -38.87 11.22 -48.95
N ALA A 298 -39.24 10.03 -49.43
CA ALA A 298 -38.28 8.99 -49.82
C ALA A 298 -37.45 9.34 -51.08
N GLN A 299 -37.78 10.41 -51.80
CA GLN A 299 -37.08 10.82 -53.02
C GLN A 299 -36.13 12.02 -52.85
N THR A 300 -36.00 12.59 -51.65
CA THR A 300 -35.16 13.79 -51.39
C THR A 300 -34.05 13.60 -50.36
N LEU A 301 -33.66 12.34 -50.11
CA LEU A 301 -32.36 11.97 -49.54
C LEU A 301 -31.47 11.43 -50.66
#